data_AF-A0A926HWP7-F1
#
_entry.id   AF-A0A926HWP7-F1
#
_cell.length_a   1.000
_cell.length_b   1.000
_cell.length_c   1.000
_cell.angle_alpha   90.00
_cell.angle_beta   90.00
_cell.angle_gamma   90.00
#
_symmetry.space_group_name_H-M   'P 1'
#
loop_
_entity.id
_entity.type
_entity.pdbx_description
1 polymer ?
#
loop_
_entity_poly.entity_id
_entity_poly.type
_entity_poly.pdbx_seq_one_letter_code
_entity_poly.pdbx_strand_id
1 'polypeptide(L)'
;MKKCIQCGNELNDNAQFCPSCGTKQPEKEQTLFCEQCGTKLNPGSRFCPSCGKERVNAQQAQQFNTYNQRYQSTNNGWTPRQKTNAPAVIVELSKRENMTAIMGIVMAGLQAIYALILFIAAINLTSFVVFSYAVRFWIDFGALAAISALNFVGSFKSIKFAKRILVNQVGIEKYYISIQKYIVPIIWNAVLLIYNIALGEEAVILGIIVMGYALLVSIIDIVYVRGFALNNQEELQRIEQQHN
;
A
#
# COMPACT_ATOMS: atom_id res chain seq x y z
N MET A 1 56.33 6.19 -4.18
CA MET A 1 56.90 5.34 -3.09
C MET A 1 57.76 6.23 -2.21
N LYS A 2 57.62 6.16 -0.88
CA LYS A 2 58.39 6.95 0.08
C LYS A 2 59.16 6.03 1.03
N LYS A 3 60.27 6.50 1.61
CA LYS A 3 61.01 5.73 2.64
C LYS A 3 60.56 6.14 4.04
N CYS A 4 60.51 5.19 4.95
CA CYS A 4 60.23 5.47 6.35
C CYS A 4 61.28 6.43 6.91
N ILE A 5 60.82 7.51 7.56
CA ILE A 5 61.69 8.53 8.16
C ILE A 5 62.62 8.00 9.27
N GLN A 6 62.33 6.82 9.82
CA GLN A 6 63.05 6.27 10.98
C GLN A 6 63.85 5.01 10.65
N CYS A 7 63.30 4.06 9.89
CA CYS A 7 63.97 2.78 9.59
C CYS A 7 64.39 2.62 8.12
N GLY A 8 64.05 3.57 7.25
CA GLY A 8 64.42 3.53 5.83
C GLY A 8 63.64 2.54 4.96
N ASN A 9 62.72 1.74 5.54
CA ASN A 9 61.93 0.77 4.78
C ASN A 9 61.04 1.44 3.71
N GLU A 10 60.80 0.76 2.59
CA GLU A 10 59.97 1.28 1.49
C GLU A 10 58.48 1.22 1.84
N LEU A 11 57.79 2.34 1.60
CA LEU A 11 56.39 2.54 1.93
C LEU A 11 55.60 2.98 0.70
N ASN A 12 54.33 2.58 0.67
CA ASN A 12 53.35 3.19 -0.22
C ASN A 12 53.21 4.69 0.12
N ASP A 13 52.97 5.54 -0.88
CA ASP A 13 52.88 7.00 -0.73
C ASP A 13 51.81 7.41 0.31
N ASN A 14 50.76 6.60 0.44
CA ASN A 14 49.64 6.82 1.35
C ASN A 14 49.80 6.12 2.72
N ALA A 15 50.93 5.47 3.01
CA ALA A 15 51.13 4.80 4.30
C ALA A 15 51.23 5.84 5.44
N GLN A 16 50.28 5.79 6.38
CA GLN A 16 50.26 6.65 7.58
C GLN A 16 51.19 6.12 8.69
N PHE A 17 51.47 4.81 8.71
CA PHE A 17 52.39 4.17 9.66
C PHE A 17 53.33 3.22 8.92
N CYS A 18 54.57 3.08 9.40
CA CYS A 18 55.51 2.09 8.86
C CYS A 18 55.13 0.68 9.34
N PRO A 19 54.91 -0.31 8.45
CA PRO A 19 54.58 -1.68 8.85
C PRO A 19 55.76 -2.40 9.53
N SER A 20 56.99 -1.90 9.40
CA SER A 20 58.18 -2.54 9.97
C SER A 20 58.59 -1.99 11.33
N CYS A 21 58.41 -0.69 11.59
CA CYS A 21 58.81 -0.07 12.86
C CYS A 21 57.69 0.66 13.60
N GLY A 22 56.48 0.73 13.05
CA GLY A 22 55.33 1.40 13.68
C GLY A 22 55.37 2.93 13.67
N THR A 23 56.47 3.56 13.24
CA THR A 23 56.61 5.02 13.24
C THR A 23 55.56 5.69 12.32
N LYS A 24 54.81 6.64 12.87
CA LYS A 24 53.86 7.48 12.12
C LYS A 24 54.59 8.33 11.09
N GLN A 25 54.12 8.30 9.85
CA GLN A 25 54.71 9.06 8.75
C GLN A 25 53.98 10.39 8.58
N PRO A 26 54.68 11.47 8.17
CA PRO A 26 54.04 12.74 7.87
C PRO A 26 53.02 12.58 6.75
N GLU A 27 51.81 13.11 6.98
CA GLU A 27 50.73 13.12 6.00
C GLU A 27 51.07 14.13 4.90
N LYS A 28 51.02 13.72 3.63
CA LYS A 28 51.18 14.67 2.53
C LYS A 28 49.97 15.61 2.58
N GLU A 29 50.19 16.88 2.88
CA GLU A 29 49.18 17.91 2.71
C GLU A 29 48.77 17.96 1.24
N GLN A 30 47.65 17.33 0.91
CA GLN A 30 47.05 17.45 -0.41
C GLN A 30 46.39 18.82 -0.48
N THR A 31 47.14 19.82 -0.95
CA THR A 31 46.58 21.13 -1.26
C THR A 31 45.65 20.98 -2.47
N LEU A 32 44.36 21.11 -2.22
CA LEU A 32 43.30 21.00 -3.24
C LEU A 32 42.76 22.40 -3.54
N PHE A 33 42.35 22.65 -4.78
CA PHE A 33 41.75 23.93 -5.19
C PHE A 33 40.32 23.70 -5.66
N CYS A 34 39.45 24.71 -5.49
CA CYS A 34 38.09 24.66 -5.99
C CYS A 34 38.07 24.77 -7.52
N GLU A 35 37.45 23.81 -8.20
CA GLU A 35 37.33 23.79 -9.66
C GLU A 35 36.51 24.98 -10.21
N GLN A 36 35.62 25.56 -9.39
CA GLN A 36 34.74 26.64 -9.84
C GLN A 36 35.35 28.04 -9.64
N CYS A 37 36.12 28.26 -8.57
CA CYS A 37 36.60 29.60 -8.21
C CYS A 37 38.09 29.69 -7.89
N GLY A 38 38.82 28.57 -7.92
CA GLY A 38 40.26 28.52 -7.69
C GLY A 38 40.70 28.69 -6.23
N THR A 39 39.79 28.90 -5.27
CA THR A 39 40.16 29.04 -3.85
C THR A 39 40.80 27.75 -3.31
N LYS A 40 41.89 27.89 -2.55
CA LYS A 40 42.53 26.78 -1.83
C LYS A 40 41.56 26.19 -0.81
N LEU A 41 41.39 24.88 -0.85
CA LEU A 41 40.48 24.11 0.00
C LEU A 41 41.27 23.46 1.14
N ASN A 42 40.71 23.52 2.35
CA ASN A 42 41.24 22.80 3.49
C ASN A 42 40.99 21.28 3.32
N PRO A 43 41.90 20.42 3.81
CA PRO A 43 41.66 18.98 3.86
C PRO A 43 40.34 18.69 4.58
N GLY A 44 39.43 17.95 3.93
CA GLY A 44 38.13 17.58 4.51
C GLY A 44 36.98 18.59 4.35
N SER A 45 37.18 19.76 3.71
CA SER A 45 36.09 20.72 3.48
C SER A 45 35.02 20.16 2.52
N ARG A 46 33.76 19.97 2.97
CA ARG A 46 32.65 19.51 2.11
C ARG A 46 32.19 20.57 1.10
N PHE A 47 32.28 21.84 1.47
CA PHE A 47 31.89 22.98 0.63
C PHE A 47 33.05 23.96 0.50
N CYS A 48 33.13 24.65 -0.64
CA CYS A 48 34.08 25.73 -0.82
C CYS A 48 33.69 26.92 0.08
N PRO A 49 34.61 27.44 0.93
CA PRO A 49 34.32 28.56 1.83
C PRO A 49 34.10 29.88 1.09
N SER A 50 34.55 29.99 -0.17
CA SER A 50 34.47 31.24 -0.93
C SER A 50 33.25 31.31 -1.86
N CYS A 51 32.83 30.18 -2.46
CA CYS A 51 31.72 30.17 -3.42
C CYS A 51 30.55 29.24 -3.04
N GLY A 52 30.67 28.48 -1.94
CA GLY A 52 29.62 27.59 -1.45
C GLY A 52 29.41 26.29 -2.24
N LYS A 53 30.15 26.07 -3.34
CA LYS A 53 30.01 24.86 -4.16
C LYS A 53 30.50 23.62 -3.42
N GLU A 54 29.72 22.54 -3.47
CA GLU A 54 30.07 21.24 -2.88
C GLU A 54 31.26 20.61 -3.62
N ARG A 55 32.18 20.01 -2.86
CA ARG A 55 33.25 19.18 -3.43
C ARG A 55 32.69 17.82 -3.82
N VAL A 56 32.68 17.51 -5.12
CA VAL A 56 32.45 16.15 -5.58
C VAL A 56 33.77 15.38 -5.47
N ASN A 57 33.97 14.62 -4.40
CA ASN A 57 35.10 13.69 -4.34
C ASN A 57 34.82 12.48 -5.23
N ALA A 58 35.79 12.09 -6.07
CA ALA A 58 35.68 10.95 -7.00
C ALA A 58 35.30 9.62 -6.33
N GLN A 59 35.60 9.45 -5.04
CA GLN A 59 35.23 8.27 -4.26
C GLN A 59 33.75 8.25 -3.80
N GLN A 60 33.05 9.39 -3.81
CA GLN A 60 31.63 9.46 -3.43
C GLN A 60 30.68 9.53 -4.64
N ALA A 61 31.21 9.72 -5.85
CA ALA A 61 30.43 9.77 -7.10
C ALA A 61 29.79 8.42 -7.46
N GLN A 62 30.38 7.28 -7.05
CA GLN A 62 29.82 5.97 -7.37
C GLN A 62 28.57 5.64 -6.52
N GLN A 63 28.54 6.02 -5.25
CA GLN A 63 27.43 5.68 -4.35
C GLN A 63 26.23 6.63 -4.49
N PHE A 64 26.46 7.88 -4.90
CA PHE A 64 25.40 8.87 -5.15
C PHE A 64 24.59 8.58 -6.43
N ASN A 65 25.24 8.04 -7.47
CA ASN A 65 24.59 7.80 -8.76
C ASN A 65 23.61 6.61 -8.71
N THR A 66 23.92 5.55 -7.96
CA THR A 66 23.01 4.39 -7.81
C THR A 66 21.77 4.76 -6.96
N TYR A 67 21.93 5.64 -5.97
CA TYR A 67 20.83 6.12 -5.14
C TYR A 67 19.86 7.04 -5.93
N ASN A 68 20.40 7.97 -6.72
CA ASN A 68 19.56 8.92 -7.47
C ASN A 68 18.93 8.33 -8.73
N GLN A 69 19.54 7.34 -9.37
CA GLN A 69 18.96 6.69 -10.56
C GLN A 69 17.68 5.91 -10.23
N ARG A 70 17.53 5.37 -9.01
CA ARG A 70 16.29 4.72 -8.57
C ARG A 70 15.22 5.73 -8.12
N TYR A 71 15.64 6.92 -7.67
CA TYR A 71 14.72 7.98 -7.22
C TYR A 71 14.03 8.71 -8.40
N GLN A 72 14.70 8.81 -9.55
CA GLN A 72 14.15 9.56 -10.70
C GLN A 72 13.20 8.77 -11.61
N SER A 73 13.19 7.44 -11.59
CA SER A 73 12.33 6.65 -12.50
C SER A 73 10.85 6.52 -12.07
N THR A 74 10.46 7.08 -10.92
CA THR A 74 9.09 6.93 -10.36
C THR A 74 8.23 8.19 -10.42
N ASN A 75 8.72 9.31 -10.97
CA ASN A 75 8.00 10.60 -10.96
C ASN A 75 7.55 11.10 -12.36
N ASN A 76 7.09 10.21 -13.23
CA ASN A 76 6.50 10.56 -14.53
C ASN A 76 4.96 10.40 -14.54
N GLY A 77 4.27 10.82 -13.48
CA GLY A 77 2.81 10.80 -13.44
C GLY A 77 2.23 11.63 -12.30
N TRP A 78 1.29 12.53 -12.63
CA TRP A 78 0.54 13.31 -11.65
C TRP A 78 -0.28 12.38 -10.74
N THR A 79 0.20 12.14 -9.51
CA THR A 79 -0.62 11.64 -8.41
C THR A 79 -0.25 12.40 -7.13
N PRO A 80 -1.23 12.91 -6.35
CA PRO A 80 -0.93 13.46 -5.03
C PRO A 80 -0.73 12.28 -4.07
N ARG A 81 0.46 11.67 -4.08
CA ARG A 81 0.81 10.57 -3.17
C ARG A 81 1.53 11.16 -1.96
N GLN A 82 0.93 11.02 -0.77
CA GLN A 82 1.62 11.27 0.49
C GLN A 82 2.97 10.55 0.46
N LYS A 83 4.06 11.27 0.78
CA LYS A 83 5.39 10.70 0.99
C LYS A 83 5.31 9.78 2.22
N THR A 84 4.91 8.53 2.03
CA THR A 84 4.94 7.49 3.05
C THR A 84 6.26 6.73 2.92
N ASN A 85 6.96 6.48 4.02
CA ASN A 85 8.17 5.62 4.03
C ASN A 85 7.83 4.11 3.93
N ALA A 86 6.58 3.77 3.60
CA ALA A 86 6.09 2.39 3.55
C ALA A 86 6.70 1.62 2.36
N PRO A 87 7.01 0.32 2.53
CA PRO A 87 7.49 -0.55 1.45
C PRO A 87 6.51 -0.58 0.27
N ALA A 88 7.02 -0.76 -0.96
CA ALA A 88 6.22 -0.71 -2.18
C ALA A 88 5.05 -1.70 -2.16
N VAL A 89 5.25 -2.91 -1.61
CA VAL A 89 4.22 -3.93 -1.45
C VAL A 89 3.05 -3.46 -0.57
N ILE A 90 3.34 -2.70 0.50
CA ILE A 90 2.34 -2.15 1.42
C ILE A 90 1.55 -1.03 0.74
N VAL A 91 2.23 -0.17 -0.02
CA VAL A 91 1.54 0.93 -0.70
C VAL A 91 0.64 0.40 -1.82
N GLU A 92 1.08 -0.64 -2.54
CA GLU A 92 0.25 -1.32 -3.53
C GLU A 92 -0.94 -2.01 -2.85
N LEU A 93 -0.71 -2.76 -1.77
CA LEU A 93 -1.78 -3.42 -1.01
C LEU A 93 -2.84 -2.43 -0.49
N SER A 94 -2.41 -1.30 0.09
CA SER A 94 -3.29 -0.21 0.53
C SER A 94 -4.13 0.38 -0.62
N LYS A 95 -3.51 0.58 -1.78
CA LYS A 95 -4.21 1.05 -2.99
C LYS A 95 -5.29 0.06 -3.40
N ARG A 96 -4.97 -1.24 -3.45
CA ARG A 96 -5.91 -2.29 -3.83
C ARG A 96 -7.09 -2.40 -2.86
N GLU A 97 -6.81 -2.43 -1.56
CA GLU A 97 -7.83 -2.45 -0.51
C GLU A 97 -8.72 -1.20 -0.55
N ASN A 98 -8.15 -0.01 -0.77
CA ASN A 98 -8.94 1.21 -0.90
C ASN A 98 -9.88 1.15 -2.12
N MET A 99 -9.43 0.63 -3.27
CA MET A 99 -10.28 0.50 -4.45
C MET A 99 -11.43 -0.47 -4.21
N THR A 100 -11.18 -1.64 -3.63
CA THR A 100 -12.25 -2.61 -3.35
C THR A 100 -13.19 -2.13 -2.25
N ALA A 101 -12.70 -1.41 -1.24
CA ALA A 101 -13.54 -0.80 -0.22
C ALA A 101 -14.46 0.28 -0.80
N ILE A 102 -14.00 1.08 -1.76
CA ILE A 102 -14.85 2.05 -2.47
C ILE A 102 -15.95 1.33 -3.27
N MET A 103 -15.60 0.25 -3.99
CA MET A 103 -16.61 -0.58 -4.67
C MET A 103 -17.62 -1.13 -3.65
N GLY A 104 -17.17 -1.55 -2.47
CA GLY A 104 -18.01 -2.00 -1.35
C GLY A 104 -18.99 -0.94 -0.82
N ILE A 105 -18.57 0.33 -0.73
CA ILE A 105 -19.47 1.42 -0.34
C ILE A 105 -20.54 1.66 -1.41
N VAL A 106 -20.14 1.66 -2.69
CA VAL A 106 -21.10 1.80 -3.81
C VAL A 106 -22.12 0.67 -3.79
N MET A 107 -21.67 -0.57 -3.59
CA MET A 107 -22.56 -1.73 -3.41
C MET A 107 -23.53 -1.55 -2.26
N ALA A 108 -23.06 -1.17 -1.09
CA ALA A 108 -23.91 -0.96 0.08
C ALA A 108 -24.97 0.11 -0.20
N GLY A 109 -24.62 1.19 -0.91
CA GLY A 109 -25.55 2.22 -1.35
C GLY A 109 -26.64 1.67 -2.28
N LEU A 110 -26.25 0.88 -3.31
CA LEU A 110 -27.21 0.25 -4.22
C LEU A 110 -28.15 -0.72 -3.48
N GLN A 111 -27.62 -1.49 -2.53
CA GLN A 111 -28.42 -2.38 -1.67
C GLN A 111 -29.40 -1.60 -0.78
N ALA A 112 -28.99 -0.45 -0.24
CA ALA A 112 -29.89 0.41 0.55
C ALA A 112 -31.03 0.97 -0.31
N ILE A 113 -30.73 1.41 -1.54
CA ILE A 113 -31.74 1.90 -2.48
C ILE A 113 -32.72 0.77 -2.83
N TYR A 114 -32.22 -0.43 -3.14
CA TYR A 114 -33.09 -1.55 -3.44
C TYR A 114 -33.95 -1.97 -2.23
N ALA A 115 -33.39 -1.92 -1.02
CA ALA A 115 -34.17 -2.15 0.21
C ALA A 115 -35.30 -1.11 0.35
N LEU A 116 -35.03 0.17 0.07
CA LEU A 116 -36.07 1.20 0.10
C LEU A 116 -37.18 0.96 -0.92
N ILE A 117 -36.84 0.47 -2.12
CA ILE A 117 -37.85 0.09 -3.13
C ILE A 117 -38.72 -1.06 -2.60
N LEU A 118 -38.12 -2.10 -2.01
CA LEU A 118 -38.86 -3.22 -1.41
C LEU A 118 -39.76 -2.77 -0.26
N PHE A 119 -39.31 -1.82 0.55
CA PHE A 119 -40.12 -1.22 1.62
C PHE A 119 -41.36 -0.49 1.08
N ILE A 120 -41.18 0.35 0.05
CA ILE A 120 -42.30 1.05 -0.59
C ILE A 120 -43.26 0.04 -1.22
N ALA A 121 -42.75 -0.99 -1.90
CA ALA A 121 -43.57 -2.06 -2.46
C ALA A 121 -44.37 -2.77 -1.34
N ALA A 122 -43.74 -3.09 -0.22
CA ALA A 122 -44.38 -3.73 0.93
C ALA A 122 -45.60 -2.92 1.43
N ILE A 123 -45.45 -1.60 1.60
CA ILE A 123 -46.53 -0.70 2.06
C ILE A 123 -47.69 -0.67 1.08
N ASN A 124 -47.40 -0.60 -0.22
CA ASN A 124 -48.45 -0.56 -1.25
C ASN A 124 -49.17 -1.92 -1.37
N LEU A 125 -48.44 -3.04 -1.27
CA LEU A 125 -49.03 -4.38 -1.28
C LEU A 125 -49.84 -4.68 -0.01
N THR A 126 -49.49 -4.14 1.17
CA THR A 126 -50.31 -4.33 2.38
C THR A 126 -51.71 -3.72 2.27
N SER A 127 -51.92 -2.79 1.33
CA SER A 127 -53.21 -2.17 1.06
C SER A 127 -54.11 -3.02 0.14
N PHE A 128 -53.56 -4.09 -0.46
CA PHE A 128 -54.24 -5.05 -1.34
C PHE A 128 -54.21 -6.44 -0.69
N VAL A 129 -55.25 -7.26 -0.83
CA VAL A 129 -55.54 -8.45 0.01
C VAL A 129 -54.62 -9.65 -0.28
N VAL A 130 -53.29 -9.51 -0.17
CA VAL A 130 -52.37 -10.64 -0.22
C VAL A 130 -51.29 -10.55 0.85
N PHE A 131 -51.71 -10.87 2.08
CA PHE A 131 -50.87 -10.87 3.28
C PHE A 131 -49.58 -11.69 3.11
N SER A 132 -49.63 -12.82 2.37
CA SER A 132 -48.47 -13.66 2.13
C SER A 132 -47.38 -12.96 1.30
N TYR A 133 -47.74 -12.21 0.25
CA TYR A 133 -46.76 -11.45 -0.53
C TYR A 133 -46.23 -10.25 0.25
N ALA A 134 -47.09 -9.54 0.99
CA ALA A 134 -46.63 -8.41 1.80
C ALA A 134 -45.57 -8.82 2.85
N VAL A 135 -45.78 -9.94 3.54
CA VAL A 135 -44.80 -10.49 4.50
C VAL A 135 -43.46 -10.76 3.81
N ARG A 136 -43.48 -11.24 2.57
CA ARG A 136 -42.27 -11.52 1.81
C ARG A 136 -41.43 -10.26 1.58
N PHE A 137 -42.04 -9.19 1.10
CA PHE A 137 -41.35 -7.91 0.88
C PHE A 137 -40.76 -7.33 2.16
N TRP A 138 -41.45 -7.46 3.29
CA TRP A 138 -40.93 -7.03 4.60
C TRP A 138 -39.68 -7.81 5.03
N ILE A 139 -39.67 -9.13 4.82
CA ILE A 139 -38.52 -9.99 5.10
C ILE A 139 -37.33 -9.59 4.22
N ASP A 140 -37.55 -9.49 2.90
CA ASP A 140 -36.48 -9.15 1.95
C ASP A 140 -35.93 -7.74 2.20
N PHE A 141 -36.79 -6.77 2.54
CA PHE A 141 -36.38 -5.43 2.99
C PHE A 141 -35.46 -5.51 4.21
N GLY A 142 -35.91 -6.18 5.28
CA GLY A 142 -35.16 -6.26 6.54
C GLY A 142 -33.79 -6.91 6.35
N ALA A 143 -33.75 -8.01 5.60
CA ALA A 143 -32.50 -8.71 5.28
C ALA A 143 -31.54 -7.81 4.48
N LEU A 144 -32.02 -7.18 3.41
CA LEU A 144 -31.18 -6.37 2.54
C LEU A 144 -30.69 -5.08 3.22
N ALA A 145 -31.52 -4.44 4.04
CA ALA A 145 -31.13 -3.28 4.83
C ALA A 145 -30.02 -3.62 5.83
N ALA A 146 -30.11 -4.77 6.51
CA ALA A 146 -29.08 -5.24 7.42
C ALA A 146 -27.76 -5.52 6.67
N ILE A 147 -27.82 -6.18 5.51
CA ILE A 147 -26.64 -6.49 4.69
C ILE A 147 -25.97 -5.21 4.19
N SER A 148 -26.76 -4.25 3.70
CA SER A 148 -26.25 -2.95 3.27
C SER A 148 -25.47 -2.27 4.41
N ALA A 149 -26.02 -2.24 5.62
CA ALA A 149 -25.36 -1.65 6.78
C ALA A 149 -24.05 -2.38 7.13
N LEU A 150 -24.05 -3.72 7.11
CA LEU A 150 -22.85 -4.52 7.36
C LEU A 150 -21.76 -4.28 6.30
N ASN A 151 -22.13 -4.24 5.02
CA ASN A 151 -21.20 -3.98 3.92
C ASN A 151 -20.62 -2.56 3.99
N PHE A 152 -21.44 -1.58 4.36
CA PHE A 152 -21.00 -0.21 4.60
C PHE A 152 -19.97 -0.18 5.74
N VAL A 153 -20.31 -0.70 6.91
CA VAL A 153 -19.40 -0.72 8.07
C VAL A 153 -18.10 -1.48 7.77
N GLY A 154 -18.20 -2.63 7.08
CA GLY A 154 -17.04 -3.40 6.63
C GLY A 154 -16.12 -2.59 5.72
N SER A 155 -16.69 -1.95 4.71
CA SER A 155 -15.93 -1.13 3.75
C SER A 155 -15.28 0.08 4.42
N PHE A 156 -15.96 0.73 5.37
CA PHE A 156 -15.37 1.82 6.15
C PHE A 156 -14.19 1.35 7.02
N LYS A 157 -14.29 0.14 7.59
CA LYS A 157 -13.18 -0.46 8.33
C LYS A 157 -12.00 -0.77 7.39
N SER A 158 -12.26 -1.29 6.19
CA SER A 158 -11.24 -1.52 5.16
C SER A 158 -10.48 -0.25 4.78
N ILE A 159 -11.18 0.87 4.54
CA ILE A 159 -10.51 2.16 4.23
C ILE A 159 -9.62 2.62 5.39
N LYS A 160 -10.12 2.53 6.63
CA LYS A 160 -9.33 2.91 7.81
C LYS A 160 -8.11 2.01 7.95
N PHE A 161 -8.25 0.72 7.68
CA PHE A 161 -7.15 -0.23 7.71
C PHE A 161 -6.12 0.05 6.60
N ALA A 162 -6.56 0.24 5.36
CA ALA A 162 -5.71 0.58 4.22
C ALA A 162 -4.88 1.85 4.46
N LYS A 163 -5.44 2.86 5.13
CA LYS A 163 -4.69 4.06 5.53
C LYS A 163 -3.73 3.78 6.69
N ARG A 164 -4.14 2.95 7.66
CA ARG A 164 -3.33 2.59 8.83
C ARG A 164 -2.05 1.87 8.44
N ILE A 165 -2.12 0.89 7.55
CA ILE A 165 -0.95 0.07 7.15
C ILE A 165 0.18 0.88 6.50
N LEU A 166 -0.12 2.08 5.98
CA LEU A 166 0.90 2.99 5.45
C LEU A 166 1.76 3.64 6.54
N VAL A 167 1.26 3.67 7.78
CA VAL A 167 1.92 4.32 8.93
C VAL A 167 2.36 3.28 9.96
N ASN A 168 1.51 2.28 10.22
CA ASN A 168 1.74 1.24 11.21
C ASN A 168 1.45 -0.13 10.59
N GLN A 169 2.52 -0.89 10.35
CA GLN A 169 2.53 -2.12 9.55
C GLN A 169 2.29 -3.38 10.40
N VAL A 170 1.35 -3.31 11.34
CA VAL A 170 1.03 -4.40 12.28
C VAL A 170 -0.36 -4.97 12.00
N GLY A 171 -0.50 -6.29 12.13
CA GLY A 171 -1.75 -7.03 11.97
C GLY A 171 -2.16 -7.27 10.52
N ILE A 172 -1.22 -7.22 9.58
CA ILE A 172 -1.47 -7.33 8.14
C ILE A 172 -1.81 -8.76 7.79
N GLU A 173 -1.00 -9.70 8.27
CA GLU A 173 -1.16 -11.12 7.99
C GLU A 173 -2.54 -11.62 8.43
N LYS A 174 -2.88 -11.39 9.70
CA LYS A 174 -4.15 -11.83 10.28
C LYS A 174 -5.37 -11.22 9.58
N TYR A 175 -5.25 -10.00 9.06
CA TYR A 175 -6.33 -9.33 8.36
C TYR A 175 -6.62 -9.99 7.01
N TYR A 176 -5.59 -10.31 6.22
CA TYR A 176 -5.75 -10.83 4.85
C TYR A 176 -5.87 -12.36 4.76
N ILE A 177 -5.27 -13.12 5.68
CA ILE A 177 -5.34 -14.59 5.68
C ILE A 177 -6.67 -15.11 6.24
N SER A 178 -7.37 -14.32 7.05
CA SER A 178 -8.65 -14.70 7.65
C SER A 178 -9.79 -14.70 6.61
N ILE A 179 -9.91 -15.78 5.82
CA ILE A 179 -10.92 -15.95 4.77
C ILE A 179 -12.36 -16.04 5.32
N GLN A 180 -12.55 -16.43 6.59
CA GLN A 180 -13.87 -16.67 7.20
C GLN A 180 -14.85 -15.49 7.10
N LYS A 181 -14.35 -14.24 7.08
CA LYS A 181 -15.18 -13.04 6.97
C LYS A 181 -15.83 -12.85 5.59
N TYR A 182 -15.35 -13.57 4.57
CA TYR A 182 -15.71 -13.35 3.17
C TYR A 182 -16.49 -14.52 2.56
N ILE A 183 -16.27 -15.75 3.04
CA ILE A 183 -17.04 -16.93 2.61
C ILE A 183 -18.53 -16.73 2.88
N VAL A 184 -18.89 -16.20 4.05
CA VAL A 184 -20.29 -16.06 4.46
C VAL A 184 -21.08 -15.11 3.54
N PRO A 185 -20.60 -13.88 3.24
CA PRO A 185 -21.26 -13.01 2.27
C PRO A 185 -21.36 -13.61 0.86
N ILE A 186 -20.35 -14.33 0.39
CA ILE A 186 -20.36 -14.94 -0.95
C ILE A 186 -21.43 -16.02 -1.05
N ILE A 187 -21.43 -16.95 -0.09
CA ILE A 187 -22.43 -18.02 -0.04
C ILE A 187 -23.83 -17.40 0.04
N TRP A 188 -24.00 -16.40 0.90
CA TRP A 188 -25.27 -15.72 1.06
C TRP A 188 -25.75 -15.01 -0.22
N ASN A 189 -24.89 -14.23 -0.86
CA ASN A 189 -25.20 -13.53 -2.11
C ASN A 189 -25.47 -14.52 -3.25
N ALA A 190 -24.78 -15.67 -3.29
CA ALA A 190 -25.01 -16.73 -4.27
C ALA A 190 -26.36 -17.42 -4.05
N VAL A 191 -26.70 -17.76 -2.80
CA VAL A 191 -28.00 -18.33 -2.44
C VAL A 191 -29.13 -17.36 -2.80
N LEU A 192 -28.98 -16.08 -2.47
CA LEU A 192 -29.96 -15.06 -2.85
C LEU A 192 -30.10 -14.91 -4.36
N LEU A 193 -28.99 -14.90 -5.11
CA LEU A 193 -29.05 -14.83 -6.56
C LEU A 193 -29.80 -16.01 -7.17
N ILE A 194 -29.48 -17.24 -6.73
CA ILE A 194 -30.15 -18.46 -7.18
C ILE A 194 -31.64 -18.42 -6.83
N TYR A 195 -31.96 -17.99 -5.61
CA TYR A 195 -33.33 -17.85 -5.14
C TYR A 195 -34.14 -16.89 -6.02
N ASN A 196 -33.57 -15.72 -6.34
CA ASN A 196 -34.18 -14.71 -7.19
C ASN A 196 -34.38 -15.20 -8.63
N ILE A 197 -33.42 -15.92 -9.20
CA ILE A 197 -33.54 -16.52 -10.53
C ILE A 197 -34.65 -17.59 -10.56
N ALA A 198 -34.73 -18.42 -9.52
CA ALA A 198 -35.68 -19.53 -9.45
C ALA A 198 -37.15 -19.09 -9.34
N LEU A 199 -37.43 -17.90 -8.79
CA LEU A 199 -38.80 -17.38 -8.66
C LEU A 199 -39.37 -16.78 -9.95
N GLY A 200 -38.53 -16.41 -10.93
CA GLY A 200 -38.97 -16.08 -12.30
C GLY A 200 -39.90 -14.87 -12.49
N GLU A 201 -40.13 -14.03 -11.47
CA GLU A 201 -40.99 -12.85 -11.62
C GLU A 201 -40.23 -11.66 -12.23
N GLU A 202 -40.86 -10.92 -13.16
CA GLU A 202 -40.22 -9.78 -13.86
C GLU A 202 -39.76 -8.64 -12.93
N ALA A 203 -40.32 -8.55 -11.72
CA ALA A 203 -39.93 -7.58 -10.69
C ALA A 203 -38.54 -7.85 -10.06
N VAL A 204 -37.86 -8.94 -10.44
CA VAL A 204 -36.64 -9.43 -9.79
C VAL A 204 -35.34 -9.02 -10.51
N ILE A 205 -35.42 -8.43 -11.71
CA ILE A 205 -34.24 -8.05 -12.52
C ILE A 205 -33.28 -7.13 -11.75
N LEU A 206 -33.81 -6.13 -11.04
CA LEU A 206 -32.98 -5.23 -10.23
C LEU A 206 -32.26 -5.99 -9.10
N GLY A 207 -32.94 -6.95 -8.46
CA GLY A 207 -32.34 -7.82 -7.45
C GLY A 207 -31.21 -8.66 -8.02
N ILE A 208 -31.39 -9.24 -9.21
CA ILE A 208 -30.36 -10.01 -9.92
C ILE A 208 -29.13 -9.13 -10.21
N ILE A 209 -29.33 -7.90 -10.69
CA ILE A 209 -28.23 -6.98 -10.98
C ILE A 209 -27.47 -6.61 -9.69
N VAL A 210 -28.18 -6.26 -8.62
CA VAL A 210 -27.56 -5.86 -7.35
C VAL A 210 -26.80 -7.03 -6.71
N MET A 211 -27.36 -8.25 -6.74
CA MET A 211 -26.69 -9.45 -6.22
C MET A 211 -25.53 -9.92 -7.11
N GLY A 212 -25.67 -9.83 -8.43
CA GLY A 212 -24.60 -10.12 -9.38
C GLY A 212 -23.41 -9.18 -9.20
N TYR A 213 -23.67 -7.88 -9.01
CA TYR A 213 -22.63 -6.90 -8.67
C TYR A 213 -21.99 -7.21 -7.29
N ALA A 214 -22.79 -7.63 -6.30
CA ALA A 214 -22.30 -8.06 -4.99
C ALA A 214 -21.30 -9.24 -5.06
N LEU A 215 -21.60 -10.23 -5.90
CA LEU A 215 -20.71 -11.35 -6.17
C LEU A 215 -19.44 -10.90 -6.90
N LEU A 216 -19.57 -10.04 -7.92
CA LEU A 216 -18.44 -9.54 -8.68
C LEU A 216 -17.41 -8.83 -7.78
N VAL A 217 -17.85 -7.92 -6.91
CA VAL A 217 -16.91 -7.23 -6.01
C VAL A 217 -16.29 -8.20 -5.00
N SER A 218 -17.04 -9.21 -4.53
CA SER A 218 -16.49 -10.25 -3.65
C SER A 218 -15.41 -11.08 -4.36
N ILE A 219 -15.59 -11.37 -5.64
CA ILE A 219 -14.58 -12.06 -6.46
C ILE A 219 -13.35 -11.17 -6.68
N ILE A 220 -13.54 -9.89 -7.03
CA ILE A 220 -12.45 -8.92 -7.19
C ILE A 220 -11.64 -8.85 -5.89
N ASP A 221 -12.31 -8.71 -4.75
CA ASP A 221 -11.70 -8.64 -3.43
C ASP A 221 -10.79 -9.85 -3.13
N ILE A 222 -11.27 -11.07 -3.41
CA ILE A 222 -10.49 -12.31 -3.27
C ILE A 222 -9.31 -12.34 -4.23
N VAL A 223 -9.55 -12.18 -5.53
CA VAL A 223 -8.52 -12.42 -6.56
C VAL A 223 -7.50 -11.29 -6.58
N TYR A 224 -7.96 -10.03 -6.54
CA TYR A 224 -7.14 -8.86 -6.76
C TYR A 224 -6.40 -8.40 -5.51
N VAL A 225 -7.03 -8.50 -4.33
CA VAL A 225 -6.44 -8.04 -3.07
C VAL A 225 -5.85 -9.20 -2.28
N ARG A 226 -6.66 -10.21 -1.93
CA ARG A 226 -6.16 -11.34 -1.12
C ARG A 226 -5.19 -12.21 -1.91
N GLY A 227 -5.45 -12.44 -3.19
CA GLY A 227 -4.51 -13.14 -4.08
C GLY A 227 -3.16 -12.42 -4.15
N PHE A 228 -3.15 -11.09 -4.19
CA PHE A 228 -1.92 -10.31 -4.09
C PHE A 228 -1.24 -10.44 -2.72
N ALA A 229 -2.01 -10.36 -1.62
CA ALA A 229 -1.47 -10.53 -0.28
C ALA A 229 -0.85 -11.93 -0.06
N LEU A 230 -1.51 -12.99 -0.53
CA LEU A 230 -1.02 -14.37 -0.46
C LEU A 230 0.26 -14.57 -1.28
N ASN A 231 0.31 -14.02 -2.50
CA ASN A 231 1.51 -14.10 -3.34
C ASN A 231 2.72 -13.37 -2.75
N ASN A 232 2.50 -12.40 -1.85
CA ASN A 232 3.55 -11.64 -1.19
C ASN A 232 3.62 -11.93 0.33
N GLN A 233 3.05 -13.06 0.78
CA GLN A 233 2.86 -13.33 2.20
C GLN A 233 4.17 -13.33 2.99
N GLU A 234 5.23 -13.94 2.44
CA GLU A 234 6.55 -13.95 3.11
C GLU A 234 7.12 -12.53 3.31
N GLU A 235 6.96 -11.66 2.32
CA GLU A 235 7.43 -10.28 2.42
C GLU A 235 6.61 -9.50 3.45
N LEU A 236 5.28 -9.66 3.44
CA LEU A 236 4.38 -9.05 4.42
C LEU A 236 4.70 -9.48 5.85
N GLN A 237 5.00 -10.77 6.07
CA GLN A 237 5.41 -11.30 7.37
C GLN A 237 6.73 -10.68 7.85
N ARG A 238 7.74 -10.59 6.98
CA ARG A 238 9.03 -9.96 7.32
C ARG A 238 8.86 -8.49 7.68
N ILE A 239 8.01 -7.78 6.95
CA ILE A 239 7.69 -6.37 7.20
C ILE A 239 6.98 -6.22 8.56
N GLU A 240 5.99 -7.05 8.84
CA GLU A 240 5.25 -7.03 10.11
C GLU A 240 6.18 -7.33 11.31
N GLN A 241 7.13 -8.25 11.15
CA GLN A 241 8.15 -8.57 12.16
C GLN A 241 9.12 -7.41 12.46
N GLN A 242 9.39 -6.53 11.50
CA GLN A 242 10.26 -5.36 11.71
C GLN A 242 9.58 -4.25 12.54
N HIS A 243 8.25 -4.32 12.67
CA HIS A 243 7.43 -3.30 13.31
C HIS A 243 6.73 -3.77 14.61
N ASN A 244 6.88 -5.06 14.97
CA ASN A 244 6.50 -5.64 16.26
C ASN A 244 7.68 -5.63 17.24
#